data_AF-A0A7W1B555-F1
#
_entry.id   AF-A0A7W1B555-F1
#
_cell.length_a   1.000
_cell.length_b   1.000
_cell.length_c   1.000
_cell.angle_alpha   90.00
_cell.angle_beta   90.00
_cell.angle_gamma   90.00
#
_symmetry.space_group_name_H-M   'P 1'
#
loop_
_entity.id
_entity.type
_entity.pdbx_description
1 polymer ?
#
loop_
_entity_poly.entity_id
_entity_poly.type
_entity_poly.pdbx_seq_one_letter_code
_entity_poly.pdbx_strand_id
1 'polypeptide(L)'
;MFANAGALAALGNLWVLVVHLTAGVDTTDWFSSSLFLIALVLGLIGISSFPSVPRRGTDLARMLVDGVIVGGSIITIASVTAFTPLLSTSDGSFMDRAGILLLPVVDVAVATLAVLLIVRVGRTDRPALAFLSGGLTLYATSDLISAVLTSEGTFHYGTVVDVGWIAGYVLIALAARHPAAGAEPSYDEPKEASPAAGTVLVFSLLLTAAVFSIVNANVTALNTVAAVLWLLLVLAVATRQILIILDNDKLRHGLERRVSERTAELRQETHRSELLLTSVGEGIYGVDRAGLVTFVNPSGARILGFLPEDLIGNEAHAWFHSAQGDGTPYPVEACYVTQAIRNGTITSAEEDVYLRADGRTFPVEVTATPLTSDGSVEGAVVVFRDITQRQEVDRLKNEFVSMVSHELRTPLTAIRGSLGLLVGGALGPLPLPVMRMLDLALDSSARLTRLINDILDMERIESGTMVMEKADHPAATLIKNATAQLQVLAARAEVRI
;
A
#
# COMPACT_ATOMS: atom_id res chain seq x y z
N MET A 1 9.64 33.95 25.89
CA MET A 1 8.61 34.05 26.95
C MET A 1 9.15 33.63 28.31
N PHE A 2 9.65 32.41 28.48
CA PHE A 2 10.22 31.94 29.75
C PHE A 2 11.34 32.83 30.33
N ALA A 3 12.25 33.35 29.50
CA ALA A 3 13.28 34.28 29.96
C ALA A 3 12.71 35.57 30.55
N ASN A 4 11.65 36.12 29.94
CA ASN A 4 10.97 37.33 30.42
C ASN A 4 10.20 37.05 31.72
N ALA A 5 9.54 35.89 31.81
CA ALA A 5 8.89 35.43 33.03
C ALA A 5 9.89 35.32 34.20
N GLY A 6 11.04 34.67 33.95
CA GLY A 6 12.11 34.54 34.95
C GLY A 6 12.70 35.88 35.38
N ALA A 7 12.93 36.80 34.44
CA ALA A 7 13.43 38.14 34.76
C ALA A 7 12.46 38.95 35.64
N LEU A 8 11.16 38.88 35.35
CA LEU A 8 10.12 39.53 36.16
C LEU A 8 10.01 38.92 37.56
N ALA A 9 10.06 37.60 37.68
CA ALA A 9 10.08 36.91 38.97
C ALA A 9 11.33 37.26 39.79
N ALA A 10 12.50 37.37 39.15
CA ALA A 10 13.74 37.78 39.82
C ALA A 10 13.68 39.23 40.31
N LEU A 11 13.10 40.14 39.51
CA LEU A 11 12.87 41.53 39.90
C LEU A 11 11.90 41.63 41.09
N GLY A 12 10.83 40.83 41.10
CA GLY A 12 9.90 40.74 42.23
C GLY A 12 10.60 40.30 43.52
N ASN A 13 11.39 39.22 43.45
CA ASN A 13 12.17 38.73 44.60
C ASN A 13 13.19 39.75 45.11
N LEU A 14 13.88 40.45 44.19
CA LEU A 14 14.85 41.49 44.56
C LEU A 14 14.16 42.66 45.27
N TRP A 15 12.96 43.04 44.81
CA TRP A 15 12.17 44.09 45.46
C TRP A 15 11.79 43.71 46.88
N VAL A 16 11.25 42.49 47.09
CA VAL A 16 10.89 41.99 48.43
C VAL A 16 12.10 42.00 49.36
N LEU A 17 13.27 41.56 48.89
CA LEU A 17 14.51 41.60 49.66
C LEU A 17 14.91 43.02 50.07
N VAL A 18 14.85 43.97 49.13
CA VAL A 18 15.20 45.38 49.40
C VAL A 18 14.22 46.00 50.40
N VAL A 19 12.92 45.77 50.25
CA VAL A 19 11.89 46.28 51.16
C VAL A 19 12.07 45.69 52.57
N HIS A 20 12.33 44.38 52.68
CA HIS A 20 12.61 43.74 53.96
C HIS A 20 13.84 44.35 54.66
N LEU A 21 14.95 44.54 53.93
CA LEU A 21 16.18 45.12 54.48
C LEU A 21 16.07 46.62 54.84
N THR A 22 15.20 47.38 54.17
CA THR A 22 15.11 48.84 54.34
C THR A 22 13.97 49.28 55.25
N ALA A 23 12.85 48.55 55.26
CA ALA A 23 11.65 48.90 56.01
C ALA A 23 11.31 47.93 57.15
N GLY A 24 11.99 46.78 57.24
CA GLY A 24 11.70 45.76 58.26
C GLY A 24 10.29 45.17 58.16
N VAL A 25 9.68 45.26 56.98
CA VAL A 25 8.34 44.74 56.69
C VAL A 25 8.48 43.36 56.08
N ASP A 26 7.86 42.35 56.69
CA ASP A 26 7.92 40.94 56.28
C ASP A 26 6.89 40.55 55.22
N THR A 27 6.13 41.51 54.68
CA THR A 27 5.01 41.24 53.77
C THR A 27 5.27 41.69 52.34
N THR A 28 4.81 40.89 51.38
CA THR A 28 4.75 41.25 49.96
C THR A 28 3.80 42.42 49.73
N ASP A 29 4.26 43.46 49.06
CA ASP A 29 3.43 44.60 48.65
C ASP A 29 2.70 44.34 47.31
N TRP A 30 1.81 45.25 46.92
CA TRP A 30 1.06 45.12 45.66
C TRP A 30 1.96 45.09 44.42
N PHE A 31 3.13 45.73 44.49
CA PHE A 31 4.07 45.84 43.38
C PHE A 31 4.77 44.50 43.11
N SER A 32 5.35 43.88 44.15
CA SER A 32 5.93 42.53 44.05
C SER A 32 4.91 41.49 43.63
N SER A 33 3.71 41.53 44.20
CA SER A 33 2.59 40.66 43.84
C SER A 33 2.20 40.75 42.36
N SER A 34 2.20 41.98 41.81
CA SER A 34 1.92 42.22 40.38
C SER A 34 3.03 41.66 39.48
N LEU A 35 4.30 41.80 39.88
CA LEU A 35 5.43 41.24 39.13
C LEU A 35 5.39 39.71 39.09
N PHE A 36 5.07 39.06 40.21
CA PHE A 36 4.90 37.61 40.27
C PHE A 36 3.73 37.14 39.40
N LEU A 37 2.58 37.82 39.45
CA LEU A 37 1.43 37.49 38.63
C LEU A 37 1.74 37.57 37.12
N ILE A 38 2.40 38.65 36.69
CA ILE A 38 2.78 38.81 35.27
C ILE A 38 3.80 37.74 34.86
N ALA A 39 4.76 37.42 35.73
CA ALA A 39 5.73 36.35 35.50
C ALA A 39 5.04 34.99 35.30
N LEU A 40 4.08 34.64 36.15
CA LEU A 40 3.31 33.40 36.06
C LEU A 40 2.47 33.32 34.79
N VAL A 41 1.79 34.41 34.40
CA VAL A 41 1.01 34.47 33.15
C VAL A 41 1.92 34.27 31.93
N LEU A 42 3.09 34.92 31.91
CA LEU A 42 4.07 34.71 30.83
C LEU A 42 4.64 33.29 30.81
N GLY A 43 4.81 32.67 31.99
CA GLY A 43 5.14 31.26 32.14
C GLY A 43 4.07 30.37 31.52
N LEU A 44 2.79 30.60 31.83
CA LEU A 44 1.66 29.86 31.28
C LEU A 44 1.59 29.95 29.75
N ILE A 45 1.74 31.16 29.20
CA ILE A 45 1.76 31.37 27.74
C ILE A 45 2.96 30.63 27.13
N GLY A 46 4.14 30.72 27.76
CA GLY A 46 5.34 29.98 27.34
C GLY A 46 5.11 28.47 27.27
N ILE A 47 4.51 27.89 28.31
CA ILE A 47 4.17 26.47 28.41
C ILE A 47 3.18 26.06 27.31
N SER A 48 2.14 26.87 27.08
CA SER A 48 1.15 26.61 26.04
C SER A 48 1.69 26.72 24.60
N SER A 49 2.75 27.51 24.42
CA SER A 49 3.43 27.72 23.14
C SER A 49 4.53 26.70 22.85
N PHE A 50 4.83 25.79 23.78
CA PHE A 50 5.90 24.82 23.62
C PHE A 50 5.60 23.88 22.43
N PRO A 51 6.54 23.70 21.49
CA PRO A 51 6.29 23.02 20.24
C PRO A 51 5.96 21.56 20.52
N SER A 52 4.70 21.20 20.31
CA SER A 52 4.27 19.81 20.23
C SER A 52 3.65 19.64 18.85
N VAL A 53 4.06 18.57 18.17
CA VAL A 53 3.59 18.01 16.88
C VAL A 53 2.31 18.67 16.35
N PRO A 54 2.22 19.11 15.07
CA PRO A 54 1.05 19.79 14.53
C PRO A 54 -0.25 19.08 14.93
N ARG A 55 -1.00 19.70 15.82
CA ARG A 55 -2.22 19.13 16.42
C ARG A 55 -3.43 19.49 15.59
N ARG A 56 -4.38 18.57 15.47
CA ARG A 56 -5.72 18.91 14.94
C ARG A 56 -6.43 19.82 15.94
N GLY A 57 -7.32 20.69 15.47
CA GLY A 57 -8.03 21.65 16.35
C GLY A 57 -8.81 20.98 17.50
N THR A 58 -9.27 19.73 17.29
CA THR A 58 -9.93 18.91 18.32
C THR A 58 -8.99 18.49 19.45
N ASP A 59 -7.71 18.24 19.15
CA ASP A 59 -6.72 17.85 20.16
C ASP A 59 -6.35 19.03 21.06
N LEU A 60 -6.24 20.23 20.48
CA LEU A 60 -6.01 21.47 21.22
C LEU A 60 -7.21 21.76 22.14
N ALA A 61 -8.44 21.65 21.63
CA ALA A 61 -9.65 21.85 22.42
C ALA A 61 -9.74 20.85 23.58
N ARG A 62 -9.47 19.56 23.33
CA ARG A 62 -9.42 18.53 24.37
C ARG A 62 -8.37 18.86 25.43
N MET A 63 -7.18 19.29 25.02
CA MET A 63 -6.10 19.70 25.93
C MET A 63 -6.49 20.84 26.86
N LEU A 64 -7.11 21.89 26.34
CA LEU A 64 -7.54 23.01 27.16
C LEU A 64 -8.58 22.57 28.19
N VAL A 65 -9.53 21.72 27.79
CA VAL A 65 -10.56 21.20 28.69
C VAL A 65 -9.96 20.28 29.77
N ASP A 66 -8.99 19.42 29.43
CA ASP A 66 -8.26 18.62 30.43
C ASP A 66 -7.53 19.50 31.45
N GLY A 67 -6.94 20.62 31.00
CA GLY A 67 -6.32 21.62 31.87
C GLY A 67 -7.32 22.26 32.84
N VAL A 68 -8.51 22.63 32.35
CA VAL A 68 -9.59 23.16 33.19
C VAL A 68 -10.04 22.14 34.23
N ILE A 69 -10.19 20.86 33.86
CA ILE A 69 -10.62 19.83 34.80
C ILE A 69 -9.58 19.61 35.90
N VAL A 70 -8.31 19.45 35.55
CA VAL A 70 -7.25 19.21 36.54
C VAL A 70 -7.06 20.44 37.43
N GLY A 71 -7.00 21.64 36.83
CA GLY A 71 -6.78 22.88 37.57
C GLY A 71 -7.95 23.18 38.49
N GLY A 72 -9.18 23.04 38.00
CA GLY A 72 -10.39 23.16 38.81
C GLY A 72 -10.47 22.13 39.93
N SER A 73 -10.00 20.89 39.71
CA SER A 73 -9.95 19.85 40.74
C SER A 73 -8.99 20.23 41.87
N ILE A 74 -7.80 20.71 41.53
CA ILE A 74 -6.81 21.14 42.54
C ILE A 74 -7.27 22.41 43.26
N ILE A 75 -7.84 23.39 42.54
CA ILE A 75 -8.44 24.59 43.15
C ILE A 75 -9.57 24.20 44.12
N THR A 76 -10.38 23.21 43.77
CA THR A 76 -11.44 22.71 44.65
C THR A 76 -10.86 22.12 45.93
N ILE A 77 -9.81 21.30 45.83
CA ILE A 77 -9.10 20.77 47.01
C ILE A 77 -8.52 21.91 47.85
N ALA A 78 -7.78 22.83 47.21
CA ALA A 78 -7.16 23.98 47.87
C ALA A 78 -8.19 24.92 48.52
N SER A 79 -9.39 25.04 47.94
CA SER A 79 -10.45 25.88 48.51
C SER A 79 -10.89 25.40 49.90
N VAL A 80 -10.89 24.08 50.10
CA VAL A 80 -11.30 23.44 51.36
C VAL A 80 -10.16 23.46 52.38
N THR A 81 -8.91 23.24 51.97
CA THR A 81 -7.76 23.15 52.90
C THR A 81 -7.09 24.48 53.23
N ALA A 82 -6.96 25.37 52.24
CA ALA A 82 -6.10 26.54 52.32
C ALA A 82 -6.88 27.86 52.25
N PHE A 83 -7.83 27.98 51.32
CA PHE A 83 -8.54 29.26 51.13
C PHE A 83 -9.57 29.55 52.21
N THR A 84 -10.17 28.53 52.81
CA THR A 84 -11.15 28.71 53.88
C THR A 84 -10.52 29.41 55.11
N PRO A 85 -9.35 28.95 55.64
CA PRO A 85 -8.60 29.70 56.66
C PRO A 85 -8.20 31.11 56.23
N LEU A 86 -7.62 31.26 55.03
CA LEU A 86 -7.13 32.53 54.48
C LEU A 86 -8.22 33.62 54.36
N LEU A 87 -9.44 33.23 53.95
CA LEU A 87 -10.54 34.16 53.80
C LEU A 87 -11.20 34.50 55.13
N SER A 88 -11.19 33.58 56.10
CA SER A 88 -11.83 33.76 57.41
C SER A 88 -11.19 34.84 58.28
N THR A 89 -9.92 35.17 58.04
CA THR A 89 -9.16 36.18 58.78
C THR A 89 -9.14 37.55 58.10
N SER A 90 -9.70 37.67 56.89
CA SER A 90 -9.67 38.90 56.08
C SER A 90 -10.98 39.72 56.17
N ASP A 91 -10.97 40.82 56.92
CA ASP A 91 -12.06 41.81 56.95
C ASP A 91 -12.01 42.82 55.78
N GLY A 92 -11.14 42.58 54.80
CA GLY A 92 -10.86 43.47 53.67
C GLY A 92 -11.95 43.54 52.59
N SER A 93 -11.77 44.49 51.67
CA SER A 93 -12.64 44.68 50.51
C SER A 93 -12.61 43.47 49.56
N PHE A 94 -13.57 43.36 48.64
CA PHE A 94 -13.56 42.32 47.61
C PHE A 94 -12.22 42.25 46.85
N MET A 95 -11.57 43.39 46.62
CA MET A 95 -10.29 43.47 45.92
C MET A 95 -9.14 42.89 46.73
N ASP A 96 -9.14 43.04 48.04
CA ASP A 96 -8.12 42.45 48.92
C ASP A 96 -8.24 40.92 48.94
N ARG A 97 -9.48 40.42 49.06
CA ARG A 97 -9.77 38.99 48.99
C ARG A 97 -9.43 38.40 47.61
N ALA A 98 -9.70 39.13 46.54
CA ALA A 98 -9.35 38.70 45.18
C ALA A 98 -7.84 38.64 44.97
N GLY A 99 -7.08 39.61 45.49
CA GLY A 99 -5.61 39.61 45.42
C GLY A 99 -4.98 38.42 46.14
N ILE A 100 -5.47 38.09 47.34
CA ILE A 100 -4.98 36.95 48.14
C ILE A 100 -5.22 35.61 47.43
N LEU A 101 -6.32 35.47 46.67
CA LEU A 101 -6.67 34.23 45.98
C LEU A 101 -6.03 34.10 44.59
N LEU A 102 -5.71 35.21 43.92
CA LEU A 102 -5.30 35.19 42.52
C LEU A 102 -3.98 34.46 42.29
N LEU A 103 -2.98 34.73 43.14
CA LEU A 103 -1.63 34.14 43.05
C LEU A 103 -1.69 32.61 43.20
N PRO A 104 -2.26 32.05 44.29
CA PRO A 104 -2.36 30.59 44.45
C PRO A 104 -3.17 29.89 43.35
N VAL A 105 -4.23 30.52 42.85
CA VAL A 105 -5.03 29.97 41.75
C VAL A 105 -4.22 29.87 40.46
N VAL A 106 -3.43 30.89 40.17
CA VAL A 106 -2.55 30.90 38.99
C VAL A 106 -1.41 29.89 39.15
N ASP A 107 -0.83 29.73 40.34
CA ASP A 107 0.20 28.72 40.61
C ASP A 107 -0.30 27.29 40.40
N VAL A 108 -1.51 26.99 40.89
CA VAL A 108 -2.18 25.72 40.65
C VAL A 108 -2.41 25.48 39.16
N ALA A 109 -2.83 26.51 38.42
CA ALA A 109 -3.04 26.41 36.98
C ALA A 109 -1.73 26.14 36.21
N VAL A 110 -0.63 26.79 36.60
CA VAL A 110 0.69 26.60 36.00
C VAL A 110 1.25 25.20 36.30
N ALA A 111 1.18 24.75 37.55
CA ALA A 111 1.62 23.40 37.94
C ALA A 111 0.80 22.32 37.21
N THR A 112 -0.51 22.49 37.13
CA THR A 112 -1.42 21.61 36.38
C THR A 112 -1.02 21.48 34.92
N LEU A 113 -0.83 22.61 34.24
CA LEU A 113 -0.51 22.62 32.82
C LEU A 113 0.84 21.92 32.57
N ALA A 114 1.81 22.13 33.47
CA ALA A 114 3.11 21.48 33.38
C ALA A 114 3.02 19.95 33.55
N VAL A 115 2.21 19.44 34.50
CA VAL A 115 2.01 17.99 34.70
C VAL A 115 1.33 17.36 33.48
N LEU A 116 0.31 18.01 32.93
CA LEU A 116 -0.41 17.51 31.76
C LEU A 116 0.48 17.40 30.51
N LEU A 117 1.49 18.27 30.39
CA LEU A 117 2.45 18.19 29.30
C LEU A 117 3.38 16.96 29.41
N ILE A 118 3.79 16.53 30.61
CA ILE A 118 4.63 15.33 30.75
C ILE A 118 3.94 14.10 30.13
N VAL A 119 2.65 13.95 30.39
CA VAL A 119 1.89 12.76 29.98
C VAL A 119 1.66 12.72 28.46
N ARG A 120 1.80 13.85 27.77
CA ARG A 120 1.40 14.03 26.36
C ARG A 120 2.55 14.25 25.39
N VAL A 121 3.79 14.36 25.88
CA VAL A 121 4.98 14.56 25.03
C VAL A 121 5.74 13.24 24.85
N GLY A 122 6.41 13.12 23.69
CA GLY A 122 7.23 11.96 23.32
C GLY A 122 8.34 11.67 24.32
N ARG A 123 8.87 10.44 24.30
CA ARG A 123 9.84 9.94 25.30
C ARG A 123 11.12 10.76 25.42
N THR A 124 11.52 11.48 24.37
CA THR A 124 12.75 12.27 24.27
C THR A 124 12.75 13.53 25.14
N ASP A 125 11.62 14.22 25.30
CA ASP A 125 11.55 15.49 26.07
C ASP A 125 11.02 15.30 27.50
N ARG A 126 10.68 14.07 27.88
CA ARG A 126 10.16 13.74 29.22
C ARG A 126 11.05 14.18 30.39
N PRO A 127 12.39 14.05 30.37
CA PRO A 127 13.18 14.44 31.54
C PRO A 127 13.16 15.95 31.77
N ALA A 128 13.30 16.77 30.72
CA ALA A 128 13.24 18.23 30.83
C ALA A 128 11.86 18.70 31.34
N LEU A 129 10.77 18.15 30.78
CA LEU A 129 9.41 18.47 31.21
C LEU A 129 9.09 17.93 32.61
N ALA A 130 9.64 16.78 32.99
CA ALA A 130 9.49 16.23 34.34
C ALA A 130 10.16 17.12 35.39
N PHE A 131 11.38 17.61 35.12
CA PHE A 131 12.03 18.59 35.99
C PHE A 131 11.27 19.92 36.04
N LEU A 132 10.79 20.42 34.90
CA LEU A 132 10.01 21.66 34.84
C LEU A 132 8.71 21.54 35.65
N SER A 133 7.94 20.49 35.43
CA SER A 133 6.67 20.26 36.11
C SER A 133 6.86 19.92 37.59
N GLY A 134 7.85 19.11 37.94
CA GLY A 134 8.21 18.86 39.34
C GLY A 134 8.59 20.15 40.06
N GLY A 135 9.39 21.00 39.42
CA GLY A 135 9.81 22.29 39.97
C GLY A 135 8.65 23.28 40.15
N LEU A 136 7.79 23.43 39.14
CA LEU A 136 6.59 24.28 39.23
C LEU A 136 5.60 23.78 40.28
N THR A 137 5.43 22.45 40.40
CA THR A 137 4.55 21.86 41.42
C THR A 137 5.08 22.11 42.82
N LEU A 138 6.39 21.93 43.03
CA LEU A 138 7.01 22.13 44.33
C LEU A 138 6.97 23.62 44.74
N TYR A 139 7.20 24.52 43.78
CA TYR A 139 7.06 25.95 43.98
C TYR A 139 5.63 26.34 44.37
N ALA A 140 4.63 25.95 43.57
CA ALA A 140 3.22 26.24 43.81
C ALA A 140 2.72 25.69 45.17
N THR A 141 3.18 24.49 45.54
CA THR A 141 2.80 23.87 46.82
C THR A 141 3.42 24.62 48.00
N SER A 142 4.67 25.04 47.88
CA SER A 142 5.37 25.80 48.92
C SER A 142 4.77 27.19 49.10
N ASP A 143 4.40 27.85 48.00
CA ASP A 143 3.74 29.15 48.04
C ASP A 143 2.37 29.09 48.73
N LEU A 144 1.58 28.06 48.40
CA LEU A 144 0.29 27.83 49.06
C LEU A 144 0.44 27.56 50.56
N ILE A 145 1.41 26.73 50.97
CA ILE A 145 1.66 26.43 52.40
C ILE A 145 2.13 27.70 53.12
N SER A 146 3.01 28.49 52.50
CA SER A 146 3.47 29.76 53.06
C SER A 146 2.31 30.72 53.30
N ALA A 147 1.41 30.88 52.32
CA ALA A 147 0.24 31.74 52.45
C ALA A 147 -0.63 31.32 53.64
N VAL A 148 -0.91 30.02 53.78
CA VAL A 148 -1.69 29.48 54.91
C VAL A 148 -0.99 29.75 56.25
N LEU A 149 0.29 29.40 56.39
CA LEU A 149 1.04 29.62 57.64
C LEU A 149 1.16 31.12 57.99
N THR A 150 1.29 31.98 56.98
CA THR A 150 1.33 33.44 57.17
C THR A 150 -0.01 33.93 57.70
N SER A 151 -1.13 33.39 57.20
CA SER A 151 -2.47 33.74 57.67
C SER A 151 -2.75 33.28 59.11
N GLU A 152 -2.11 32.19 59.53
CA GLU A 152 -2.16 31.68 60.91
C GLU A 152 -1.17 32.39 61.85
N GLY A 153 -0.29 33.24 61.31
CA GLY A 153 0.77 33.92 62.07
C GLY A 153 1.90 33.01 62.53
N THR A 154 2.03 31.81 61.96
CA THR A 154 3.01 30.78 62.33
C THR A 154 4.17 30.66 61.33
N PHE A 155 4.17 31.49 60.28
CA PHE A 155 5.20 31.47 59.27
C PHE A 155 6.52 32.07 59.77
N HIS A 156 7.61 31.32 59.59
CA HIS A 156 8.97 31.78 59.83
C HIS A 156 9.89 31.20 58.75
N TYR A 157 10.93 31.96 58.39
CA TYR A 157 11.96 31.49 57.46
C TYR A 157 12.85 30.41 58.10
N GLY A 158 13.39 29.51 57.27
CA GLY A 158 14.23 28.37 57.67
C GLY A 158 13.46 27.05 57.83
N THR A 159 12.27 26.93 57.26
CA THR A 159 11.40 25.76 57.37
C THR A 159 11.45 24.88 56.12
N VAL A 160 10.68 23.78 56.12
CA VAL A 160 10.53 22.90 54.95
C VAL A 160 9.93 23.66 53.74
N VAL A 161 9.18 24.74 53.99
CA VAL A 161 8.62 25.60 52.93
C VAL A 161 9.73 26.25 52.10
N ASP A 162 10.77 26.76 52.74
CA ASP A 162 11.93 27.37 52.06
C ASP A 162 12.70 26.36 51.22
N VAL A 163 12.86 25.13 51.73
CA VAL A 163 13.46 24.02 50.98
C VAL A 163 12.65 23.72 49.72
N GLY A 164 11.33 23.79 49.81
CA GLY A 164 10.43 23.57 48.67
C GLY A 164 10.58 24.62 47.57
N TRP A 165 10.68 25.92 47.91
CA TRP A 165 10.97 26.97 46.92
C TRP A 165 12.36 26.79 46.28
N ILE A 166 13.40 26.53 47.09
CA ILE A 166 14.77 26.33 46.61
C ILE A 166 14.83 25.12 45.66
N ALA A 167 14.29 23.98 46.07
CA ALA A 167 14.26 22.78 45.25
C ALA A 167 13.42 22.99 43.98
N GLY A 168 12.33 23.78 44.05
CA GLY A 168 11.53 24.18 42.90
C GLY A 168 12.36 24.92 41.85
N TYR A 169 13.09 25.96 42.26
CA TYR A 169 13.98 26.71 41.37
C TYR A 169 15.12 25.85 40.82
N VAL A 170 15.70 24.96 41.63
CA VAL A 170 16.76 24.03 41.18
C VAL A 170 16.22 23.09 40.09
N LEU A 171 15.03 22.52 40.26
CA LEU A 171 14.41 21.65 39.26
C LEU A 171 14.09 22.40 37.97
N ILE A 172 13.58 23.63 38.05
CA ILE A 172 13.35 24.49 36.87
C ILE A 172 14.67 24.81 36.17
N ALA A 173 15.75 25.09 36.92
CA ALA A 173 17.08 25.33 36.35
C ALA A 173 17.68 24.07 35.70
N LEU A 174 17.47 22.89 36.30
CA LEU A 174 17.87 21.61 35.72
C LEU A 174 17.12 21.31 34.43
N ALA A 175 15.83 21.65 34.35
CA ALA A 175 15.04 21.55 33.13
C ALA A 175 15.67 22.35 31.97
N ALA A 176 16.18 23.56 32.26
CA ALA A 176 16.85 24.40 31.26
C ALA A 176 18.20 23.85 30.76
N ARG A 177 18.82 22.91 31.48
CA ARG A 177 20.08 22.26 31.07
C ARG A 177 19.88 21.07 30.13
N HIS A 178 18.63 20.65 29.93
CA HIS A 178 18.27 19.63 28.96
C HIS A 178 17.68 20.31 27.71
N PRO A 179 18.51 20.70 26.72
CA PRO A 179 17.99 21.28 25.49
C PRO A 179 17.08 20.26 24.78
N ALA A 180 15.90 20.71 24.36
CA ALA A 180 15.04 19.94 23.48
C ALA A 180 15.86 19.49 22.28
N ALA A 181 15.90 18.18 22.01
CA ALA A 181 16.61 17.67 20.86
C ALA A 181 16.03 18.36 19.62
N GLY A 182 16.86 19.06 18.84
CA GLY A 182 16.45 19.64 17.58
C GLY A 182 15.81 18.54 16.74
N ALA A 183 14.52 18.68 16.45
CA ALA A 183 13.75 17.67 15.76
C ALA A 183 14.23 17.55 14.30
N GLU A 184 15.15 16.63 14.04
CA GLU A 184 15.06 15.92 12.77
C GLU A 184 13.84 15.00 12.87
N PRO A 185 12.86 15.09 11.94
CA PRO A 185 11.71 14.21 11.95
C PRO A 185 12.18 12.80 11.61
N SER A 186 12.45 11.98 12.63
CA SER A 186 12.50 10.54 12.44
C SER A 186 11.09 10.10 12.02
N TYR A 187 10.99 9.49 10.84
CA TYR A 187 9.77 8.91 10.29
C TYR A 187 9.33 7.63 11.01
N ASP A 188 10.05 7.20 12.05
CA ASP A 188 9.58 6.13 12.92
C ASP A 188 8.38 6.63 13.73
N GLU A 189 7.19 6.14 13.37
CA GLU A 189 5.94 6.35 14.10
C GLU A 189 6.21 6.20 15.61
N PRO A 190 6.10 7.29 16.40
CA PRO A 190 6.22 7.18 17.83
C PRO A 190 5.05 6.32 18.29
N LYS A 191 5.33 5.15 18.86
CA LYS A 191 4.35 4.39 19.65
C LYS A 191 3.71 5.35 20.64
N GLU A 192 2.51 5.80 20.31
CA GLU A 192 1.76 6.77 21.09
C GLU A 192 1.72 6.28 22.53
N ALA A 193 2.10 7.14 23.47
CA ALA A 193 1.78 6.89 24.86
C ALA A 193 0.26 6.71 24.93
N SER A 194 -0.19 5.57 25.46
CA SER A 194 -1.62 5.21 25.44
C SER A 194 -2.48 6.40 25.87
N PRO A 195 -3.43 6.87 25.03
CA PRO A 195 -4.33 7.99 25.34
C PRO A 195 -5.10 7.81 26.66
N ALA A 196 -5.16 6.56 27.15
CA ALA A 196 -5.74 6.19 28.42
C ALA A 196 -5.00 6.79 29.63
N ALA A 197 -3.67 6.89 29.62
CA ALA A 197 -2.90 7.34 30.79
C ALA A 197 -3.23 8.78 31.18
N GLY A 198 -3.32 9.68 30.19
CA GLY A 198 -3.71 11.08 30.42
C GLY A 198 -5.17 11.20 30.88
N THR A 199 -6.06 10.35 30.37
CA THR A 199 -7.46 10.34 30.77
C THR A 199 -7.64 9.82 32.20
N VAL A 200 -6.93 8.75 32.56
CA VAL A 200 -6.94 8.17 33.91
C VAL A 200 -6.45 9.20 34.93
N LEU A 201 -5.37 9.92 34.65
CA LEU A 201 -4.85 10.96 35.55
C LEU A 201 -5.88 12.06 35.82
N VAL A 202 -6.49 12.62 34.77
CA VAL A 202 -7.49 13.70 34.88
C VAL A 202 -8.68 13.26 35.74
N PHE A 203 -9.23 12.07 35.48
CA PHE A 203 -10.36 11.56 36.26
C PHE A 203 -10.00 11.14 37.68
N SER A 204 -8.77 10.65 37.92
CA SER A 204 -8.30 10.30 39.27
C SER A 204 -8.18 11.55 40.14
N LEU A 205 -7.67 12.65 39.59
CA LEU A 205 -7.62 13.95 40.27
C LEU A 205 -9.01 14.52 40.55
N LEU A 206 -9.91 14.46 39.57
CA LEU A 206 -11.30 14.87 39.76
C LEU A 206 -12.02 14.06 40.84
N LEU A 207 -11.82 12.73 40.83
CA LEU A 207 -12.39 11.83 41.83
C LEU A 207 -11.82 12.13 43.22
N THR A 208 -10.52 12.40 43.30
CA THR A 208 -9.85 12.79 44.56
C THR A 208 -10.43 14.08 45.10
N ALA A 209 -10.63 15.10 44.25
CA ALA A 209 -11.27 16.35 44.64
C ALA A 209 -12.73 16.14 45.11
N ALA A 210 -13.48 15.25 44.45
CA ALA A 210 -14.85 14.90 44.85
C ALA A 210 -14.89 14.22 46.23
N VAL A 211 -14.08 13.18 46.43
CA VAL A 211 -13.99 12.46 47.70
C VAL A 211 -13.55 13.41 48.82
N PHE A 212 -12.53 14.23 48.56
CA PHE A 212 -12.02 15.19 49.52
C PHE A 212 -13.09 16.22 49.92
N SER A 213 -13.85 16.72 48.95
CA SER A 213 -14.96 17.65 49.21
C SER A 213 -16.08 17.01 50.03
N ILE A 214 -16.37 15.71 49.84
CA ILE A 214 -17.41 14.99 50.58
C ILE A 214 -16.96 14.72 52.02
N VAL A 215 -15.73 14.25 52.23
CA VAL A 215 -15.19 13.93 53.56
C VAL A 215 -15.14 15.17 54.45
N ASN A 216 -14.78 16.32 53.87
CA ASN A 216 -14.68 17.59 54.59
C ASN A 216 -15.97 18.41 54.56
N ALA A 217 -17.10 17.83 54.14
CA ALA A 217 -18.40 18.53 54.01
C ALA A 217 -18.96 19.06 55.34
N ASN A 218 -18.41 18.63 56.48
CA ASN A 218 -18.77 19.13 57.82
C ASN A 218 -18.09 20.46 58.20
N VAL A 219 -17.11 20.96 57.42
CA VAL A 219 -16.57 22.31 57.60
C VAL A 219 -17.52 23.30 56.92
N THR A 220 -18.24 24.02 57.76
CA THR A 220 -19.31 25.00 57.53
C THR A 220 -19.39 25.69 56.15
N ALA A 221 -20.62 25.64 55.61
CA ALA A 221 -21.20 26.42 54.51
C ALA A 221 -20.72 26.05 53.10
N LEU A 222 -21.68 25.56 52.29
CA LEU A 222 -21.60 25.58 50.83
C LEU A 222 -21.42 27.02 50.35
N ASN A 223 -20.18 27.49 50.35
CA ASN A 223 -19.79 28.75 49.74
C ASN A 223 -20.18 28.68 48.26
N THR A 224 -20.91 29.69 47.79
CA THR A 224 -21.32 29.85 46.39
C THR A 224 -20.15 29.64 45.42
N VAL A 225 -18.93 29.98 45.84
CA VAL A 225 -17.68 29.73 45.12
C VAL A 225 -17.43 28.24 44.85
N ALA A 226 -17.57 27.37 45.86
CA ALA A 226 -17.38 25.92 45.69
C ALA A 226 -18.45 25.32 44.77
N ALA A 227 -19.70 25.78 44.87
CA ALA A 227 -20.77 25.37 43.96
C ALA A 227 -20.51 25.80 42.51
N VAL A 228 -20.00 27.02 42.29
CA VAL A 228 -19.60 27.52 40.97
C VAL A 228 -18.42 26.70 40.40
N LEU A 229 -17.41 26.38 41.22
CA LEU A 229 -16.28 25.54 40.79
C LEU A 229 -16.75 24.13 40.37
N TRP A 230 -17.64 23.51 41.14
CA TRP A 230 -18.24 22.22 40.79
C TRP A 230 -19.05 22.29 39.49
N LEU A 231 -19.86 23.34 39.31
CA LEU A 231 -20.63 23.53 38.08
C LEU A 231 -19.69 23.66 36.86
N LEU A 232 -18.62 24.45 36.98
CA LEU A 232 -17.61 24.60 35.93
C LEU A 232 -16.89 23.28 35.62
N LEU A 233 -16.56 22.49 36.65
CA LEU A 233 -15.95 21.17 36.46
C LEU A 233 -16.87 20.19 35.74
N VAL A 234 -18.16 20.14 36.12
CA VAL A 234 -19.16 19.29 35.46
C VAL A 234 -19.34 19.71 33.99
N LEU A 235 -19.41 21.02 33.71
CA LEU A 235 -19.48 21.54 32.34
C LEU A 235 -18.22 21.20 31.53
N ALA A 236 -17.04 21.29 32.14
CA ALA A 236 -15.79 20.92 31.50
C ALA A 236 -15.74 19.42 31.17
N VAL A 237 -16.15 18.55 32.10
CA VAL A 237 -16.24 17.10 31.88
C VAL A 237 -17.26 16.76 30.78
N ALA A 238 -18.44 17.40 30.78
CA ALA A 238 -19.44 17.21 29.74
C ALA A 238 -18.92 17.64 28.36
N THR A 239 -18.29 18.82 28.29
CA THR A 239 -17.66 19.33 27.06
C THR A 239 -16.58 18.37 26.56
N ARG A 240 -15.73 17.88 27.48
CA ARG A 240 -14.71 16.88 27.17
C ARG A 240 -15.34 15.64 26.55
N GLN A 241 -16.38 15.08 27.17
CA GLN A 241 -17.03 13.86 26.72
C GLN A 241 -17.65 14.02 25.33
N ILE A 242 -18.29 15.16 25.07
CA ILE A 242 -18.84 15.49 23.74
C ILE A 242 -17.73 15.52 22.69
N LEU A 243 -16.58 16.16 22.98
CA LEU A 243 -15.44 16.19 22.05
C LEU A 243 -14.92 14.77 21.75
N ILE A 244 -14.85 13.87 22.74
CA ILE A 244 -14.43 12.48 22.52
C ILE A 244 -15.42 11.75 21.61
N ILE A 245 -16.72 11.90 21.86
CA ILE A 245 -17.76 11.22 21.07
C ILE A 245 -17.72 11.71 19.63
N LEU A 246 -17.62 13.02 19.39
CA LEU A 246 -17.54 13.60 18.05
C LEU A 246 -16.30 13.15 17.28
N ASP A 247 -15.15 13.06 17.96
CA ASP A 247 -13.90 12.61 17.36
C ASP A 247 -13.95 11.11 17.02
N ASN A 248 -14.49 10.29 17.93
CA ASN A 248 -14.68 8.87 17.72
C ASN A 248 -15.67 8.58 16.59
N ASP A 249 -16.76 9.33 16.49
CA ASP A 249 -17.74 9.20 15.42
C ASP A 249 -17.14 9.54 14.05
N LYS A 250 -16.35 10.61 13.96
CA LYS A 250 -15.60 10.96 12.72
C LYS A 250 -14.60 9.89 12.33
N LEU A 251 -13.84 9.37 13.30
CA LEU A 251 -12.87 8.30 13.05
C LEU A 251 -13.55 7.02 12.58
N ARG A 252 -14.68 6.67 13.21
CA ARG A 252 -15.48 5.51 12.86
C ARG A 252 -16.01 5.60 11.42
N HIS A 253 -16.69 6.69 11.07
CA HIS A 253 -17.19 6.89 9.70
C HIS A 253 -16.05 6.93 8.67
N GLY A 254 -14.92 7.56 9.00
CA GLY A 254 -13.75 7.59 8.13
C GLY A 254 -13.08 6.22 7.96
N LEU A 255 -13.15 5.34 8.96
CA LEU A 255 -12.66 3.97 8.87
C LEU A 255 -13.64 3.10 8.08
N GLU A 256 -14.93 3.17 8.37
CA GLU A 256 -15.98 2.43 7.65
C GLU A 256 -15.95 2.77 6.16
N ARG A 257 -15.77 4.06 5.81
CA ARG A 257 -15.59 4.49 4.42
C ARG A 257 -14.35 3.90 3.77
N ARG A 258 -13.19 3.95 4.43
CA ARG A 258 -11.94 3.36 3.91
C ARG A 258 -12.04 1.85 3.73
N VAL A 259 -12.66 1.14 4.68
CA VAL A 259 -12.89 -0.31 4.57
C VAL A 259 -13.82 -0.61 3.40
N SER A 260 -14.91 0.14 3.25
CA SER A 260 -15.84 -0.02 2.12
C SER A 260 -15.17 0.26 0.78
N GLU A 261 -14.40 1.35 0.67
CA GLU A 261 -13.66 1.72 -0.53
C GLU A 261 -12.64 0.63 -0.90
N ARG A 262 -11.82 0.17 0.05
CA ARG A 262 -10.86 -0.93 -0.19
C ARG A 262 -11.53 -2.24 -0.55
N THR A 263 -12.65 -2.57 0.07
CA THR A 263 -13.40 -3.80 -0.23
C THR A 263 -14.00 -3.74 -1.64
N ALA A 264 -14.49 -2.56 -2.06
CA ALA A 264 -15.01 -2.35 -3.41
C ALA A 264 -13.88 -2.40 -4.46
N GLU A 265 -12.75 -1.75 -4.20
CA GLU A 265 -11.54 -1.82 -5.05
C GLU A 265 -11.08 -3.26 -5.25
N LEU A 266 -10.94 -4.03 -4.17
CA LEU A 266 -10.52 -5.43 -4.24
C LEU A 266 -11.50 -6.28 -5.04
N ARG A 267 -12.81 -6.13 -4.81
CA ARG A 267 -13.84 -6.84 -5.59
C ARG A 267 -13.79 -6.49 -7.07
N GLN A 268 -13.55 -5.22 -7.41
CA GLN A 268 -13.45 -4.78 -8.80
C GLN A 268 -12.21 -5.37 -9.48
N GLU A 269 -11.09 -5.42 -8.78
CA GLU A 269 -9.84 -6.00 -9.28
C GLU A 269 -9.97 -7.51 -9.50
N THR A 270 -10.53 -8.23 -8.52
CA THR A 270 -10.85 -9.66 -8.65
C THR A 270 -11.80 -9.92 -9.83
N HIS A 271 -12.90 -9.16 -9.93
CA HIS A 271 -13.87 -9.32 -11.01
C HIS A 271 -13.26 -9.00 -12.38
N ARG A 272 -12.39 -7.99 -12.48
CA ARG A 272 -11.67 -7.67 -13.72
C ARG A 272 -10.77 -8.82 -14.15
N SER A 273 -10.02 -9.41 -13.22
CA SER A 273 -9.15 -10.56 -13.49
C SER A 273 -9.96 -11.78 -13.97
N GLU A 274 -11.09 -12.08 -13.35
CA GLU A 274 -12.02 -13.12 -13.81
C GLU A 274 -12.53 -12.85 -15.23
N LEU A 275 -13.00 -11.62 -15.50
CA LEU A 275 -13.49 -11.23 -16.83
C LEU A 275 -12.42 -11.39 -17.92
N LEU A 276 -11.19 -10.96 -17.65
CA LEU A 276 -10.07 -11.13 -18.58
C LEU A 276 -9.85 -12.61 -18.93
N LEU A 277 -9.80 -13.49 -17.92
CA LEU A 277 -9.63 -14.93 -18.12
C LEU A 277 -10.81 -15.58 -18.86
N THR A 278 -12.03 -15.07 -18.68
CA THR A 278 -13.23 -15.58 -19.39
C THR A 278 -13.34 -15.10 -20.83
N SER A 279 -12.76 -13.95 -21.18
CA SER A 279 -12.86 -13.34 -22.50
C SER A 279 -11.95 -13.97 -23.56
N VAL A 280 -10.89 -14.66 -23.12
CA VAL A 280 -9.93 -15.33 -24.00
C VAL A 280 -10.56 -16.63 -24.53
N GLY A 281 -10.56 -16.81 -25.85
CA GLY A 281 -11.07 -18.02 -26.52
C GLY A 281 -10.15 -19.25 -26.40
N GLU A 282 -8.95 -19.06 -25.87
CA GLU A 282 -7.95 -20.11 -25.61
C GLU A 282 -8.11 -20.69 -24.21
N GLY A 283 -7.63 -21.92 -24.05
CA GLY A 283 -7.61 -22.59 -22.76
C GLY A 283 -6.43 -22.14 -21.93
N ILE A 284 -6.68 -21.79 -20.67
CA ILE A 284 -5.64 -21.37 -19.72
C ILE A 284 -5.81 -22.19 -18.45
N TYR A 285 -4.75 -22.82 -17.98
CA TYR A 285 -4.72 -23.46 -16.67
C TYR A 285 -3.39 -23.20 -15.96
N GLY A 286 -3.44 -23.17 -14.63
CA GLY A 286 -2.26 -23.11 -13.77
C GLY A 286 -1.96 -24.47 -13.18
N VAL A 287 -0.69 -24.73 -12.94
CA VAL A 287 -0.22 -25.88 -12.16
C VAL A 287 0.73 -25.43 -11.05
N ASP A 288 0.80 -26.20 -9.97
CA ASP A 288 1.79 -26.01 -8.90
C ASP A 288 3.15 -26.66 -9.25
N ARG A 289 4.09 -26.65 -8.29
CA ARG A 289 5.42 -27.30 -8.43
C ARG A 289 5.36 -28.80 -8.72
N ALA A 290 4.28 -29.47 -8.35
CA ALA A 290 4.08 -30.90 -8.56
C ALA A 290 3.37 -31.19 -9.89
N GLY A 291 2.95 -30.17 -10.64
CA GLY A 291 2.19 -30.34 -11.88
C GLY A 291 0.68 -30.55 -11.66
N LEU A 292 0.18 -30.31 -10.44
CA LEU A 292 -1.24 -30.41 -10.13
C LEU A 292 -1.97 -29.14 -10.57
N VAL A 293 -3.10 -29.28 -11.24
CA VAL A 293 -3.89 -28.14 -11.71
C VAL A 293 -4.43 -27.33 -10.54
N THR A 294 -4.13 -26.03 -10.50
CA THR A 294 -4.57 -25.11 -9.43
C THR A 294 -5.76 -24.26 -9.86
N PHE A 295 -5.86 -23.94 -11.15
CA PHE A 295 -7.02 -23.26 -11.74
C PHE A 295 -7.13 -23.59 -13.23
N VAL A 296 -8.32 -23.41 -13.79
CA VAL A 296 -8.58 -23.47 -15.24
C VAL A 296 -9.62 -22.42 -15.61
N ASN A 297 -9.41 -21.70 -16.71
CA ASN A 297 -10.38 -20.72 -17.18
C ASN A 297 -11.59 -21.42 -17.84
N PRO A 298 -12.75 -20.74 -17.98
CA PRO A 298 -13.94 -21.36 -18.56
C PRO A 298 -13.75 -21.87 -19.99
N SER A 299 -12.91 -21.21 -20.78
CA SER A 299 -12.59 -21.65 -22.15
C SER A 299 -11.82 -22.96 -22.17
N GLY A 300 -10.82 -23.12 -21.30
CA GLY A 300 -10.04 -24.34 -21.17
C GLY A 300 -10.88 -25.53 -20.73
N ALA A 301 -11.74 -25.34 -19.73
CA ALA A 301 -12.69 -26.36 -19.28
C ALA A 301 -13.63 -26.80 -20.41
N ARG A 302 -14.20 -25.86 -21.18
CA ARG A 302 -15.05 -26.17 -22.34
C ARG A 302 -14.30 -26.92 -23.44
N ILE A 303 -13.07 -26.54 -23.76
CA ILE A 303 -12.26 -27.20 -24.79
C ILE A 303 -11.90 -28.62 -24.32
N LEU A 304 -11.45 -28.80 -23.10
CA LEU A 304 -11.10 -30.14 -22.58
C LEU A 304 -12.33 -31.02 -22.32
N GLY A 305 -13.51 -30.43 -22.16
CA GLY A 305 -14.77 -31.13 -21.92
C GLY A 305 -15.01 -31.53 -20.47
N PHE A 306 -14.27 -30.95 -19.52
CA PHE A 306 -14.40 -31.21 -18.08
C PHE A 306 -15.06 -30.03 -17.35
N LEU A 307 -15.60 -30.28 -16.16
CA LEU A 307 -15.92 -29.20 -15.23
C LEU A 307 -14.63 -28.71 -14.54
N PRO A 308 -14.50 -27.41 -14.21
CA PRO A 308 -13.31 -26.90 -13.53
C PRO A 308 -12.98 -27.65 -12.23
N GLU A 309 -14.00 -27.99 -11.44
CA GLU A 309 -13.84 -28.76 -10.19
C GLU A 309 -13.26 -30.17 -10.38
N ASP A 310 -13.47 -30.80 -11.53
CA ASP A 310 -12.93 -32.14 -11.82
C ASP A 310 -11.44 -32.08 -12.19
N LEU A 311 -10.95 -30.93 -12.65
CA LEU A 311 -9.56 -30.76 -13.08
C LEU A 311 -8.66 -30.34 -11.91
N ILE A 312 -9.17 -29.54 -10.98
CA ILE A 312 -8.37 -29.00 -9.87
C ILE A 312 -7.84 -30.12 -8.97
N GLY A 313 -6.53 -30.08 -8.68
CA GLY A 313 -5.83 -31.06 -7.86
C GLY A 313 -5.38 -32.32 -8.59
N ASN A 314 -5.71 -32.47 -9.88
CA ASN A 314 -5.24 -33.58 -10.70
C ASN A 314 -3.97 -33.22 -11.48
N GLU A 315 -3.15 -34.22 -11.80
CA GLU A 315 -1.90 -34.05 -12.53
C GLU A 315 -2.18 -33.78 -14.01
N ALA A 316 -1.81 -32.59 -14.49
CA ALA A 316 -2.09 -32.15 -15.86
C ALA A 316 -1.48 -33.09 -16.91
N HIS A 317 -0.28 -33.61 -16.65
CA HIS A 317 0.42 -34.50 -17.58
C HIS A 317 -0.39 -35.78 -17.86
N ALA A 318 -0.89 -36.43 -16.81
CA ALA A 318 -1.61 -37.69 -16.92
C ALA A 318 -3.02 -37.52 -17.53
N TRP A 319 -3.62 -36.34 -17.37
CA TRP A 319 -4.99 -36.08 -17.82
C TRP A 319 -5.07 -35.56 -19.25
N PHE A 320 -4.08 -34.76 -19.68
CA PHE A 320 -4.17 -34.06 -20.97
C PHE A 320 -3.35 -34.71 -22.07
N HIS A 321 -2.18 -35.30 -21.78
CA HIS A 321 -1.42 -35.97 -22.84
C HIS A 321 -2.09 -37.28 -23.26
N SER A 322 -2.21 -37.48 -24.57
CA SER A 322 -2.54 -38.78 -25.12
C SER A 322 -1.32 -39.71 -25.15
N ALA A 323 -1.56 -41.02 -25.13
CA ALA A 323 -0.50 -41.99 -25.43
C ALA A 323 -0.02 -41.78 -26.88
N GLN A 324 1.26 -42.03 -27.11
CA GLN A 324 1.87 -41.95 -28.44
C GLN A 324 1.21 -42.95 -29.40
N GLY A 325 1.44 -42.79 -30.71
CA GLY A 325 0.81 -43.63 -31.75
C GLY A 325 1.09 -45.14 -31.63
N ASP A 326 2.10 -45.54 -30.85
CA ASP A 326 2.45 -46.92 -30.51
C ASP A 326 1.84 -47.43 -29.19
N GLY A 327 1.04 -46.60 -28.50
CA GLY A 327 0.41 -46.88 -27.22
C GLY A 327 1.29 -46.60 -25.99
N THR A 328 2.51 -46.10 -26.17
CA THR A 328 3.38 -45.73 -25.04
C THR A 328 2.91 -44.41 -24.39
N PRO A 329 2.92 -44.30 -23.05
CA PRO A 329 2.61 -43.03 -22.38
C PRO A 329 3.57 -41.92 -22.81
N TYR A 330 3.07 -40.68 -22.86
CA TYR A 330 3.93 -39.53 -23.13
C TYR A 330 4.97 -39.38 -22.01
N PRO A 331 6.26 -39.18 -22.30
CA PRO A 331 7.29 -39.10 -21.27
C PRO A 331 7.19 -37.81 -20.46
N VAL A 332 7.12 -37.91 -19.13
CA VAL A 332 7.03 -36.77 -18.19
C VAL A 332 8.17 -35.77 -18.39
N GLU A 333 9.38 -36.25 -18.70
CA GLU A 333 10.57 -35.42 -18.92
C GLU A 333 10.49 -34.59 -20.21
N ALA A 334 9.71 -35.04 -21.20
CA ALA A 334 9.46 -34.31 -22.45
C ALA A 334 8.24 -33.38 -22.37
N CYS A 335 7.52 -33.37 -21.25
CA CYS A 335 6.34 -32.52 -21.06
C CYS A 335 6.78 -31.06 -20.92
N TYR A 336 6.24 -30.18 -21.77
CA TYR A 336 6.54 -28.74 -21.75
C TYR A 336 6.19 -28.09 -20.40
N VAL A 337 5.16 -28.59 -19.69
CA VAL A 337 4.82 -28.10 -18.35
C VAL A 337 5.93 -28.44 -17.35
N THR A 338 6.38 -29.69 -17.35
CA THR A 338 7.46 -30.16 -16.49
C THR A 338 8.77 -29.45 -16.79
N GLN A 339 9.07 -29.22 -18.07
CA GLN A 339 10.26 -28.48 -18.50
C GLN A 339 10.18 -27.02 -18.06
N ALA A 340 9.03 -26.36 -18.20
CA ALA A 340 8.86 -24.99 -17.74
C ALA A 340 9.07 -24.85 -16.23
N ILE A 341 8.51 -25.77 -15.42
CA ILE A 341 8.69 -25.78 -13.96
C ILE A 341 10.15 -26.03 -13.57
N ARG A 342 10.80 -27.04 -14.17
CA ARG A 342 12.17 -27.44 -13.81
C ARG A 342 13.23 -26.46 -14.27
N ASN A 343 13.12 -25.97 -15.50
CA ASN A 343 14.14 -25.13 -16.12
C ASN A 343 13.91 -23.65 -15.84
N GLY A 344 12.70 -23.26 -15.39
CA GLY A 344 12.34 -21.86 -15.18
C GLY A 344 12.32 -21.05 -16.48
N THR A 345 12.10 -21.71 -17.62
CA THR A 345 12.06 -21.10 -18.95
C THR A 345 10.74 -21.36 -19.65
N ILE A 346 10.29 -20.43 -20.48
CA ILE A 346 9.11 -20.62 -21.33
C ILE A 346 9.39 -21.78 -22.29
N THR A 347 8.44 -22.71 -22.37
CA THR A 347 8.52 -23.89 -23.25
C THR A 347 7.24 -23.98 -24.07
N SER A 348 7.34 -24.25 -25.37
CA SER A 348 6.20 -24.36 -26.27
C SER A 348 6.27 -25.62 -27.14
N ALA A 349 5.09 -26.10 -27.55
CA ALA A 349 4.93 -27.18 -28.52
C ALA A 349 3.92 -26.72 -29.58
N GLU A 350 4.34 -26.67 -30.85
CA GLU A 350 3.51 -26.19 -31.96
C GLU A 350 2.46 -27.23 -32.39
N GLU A 351 2.76 -28.52 -32.21
CA GLU A 351 1.88 -29.64 -32.56
C GLU A 351 1.97 -30.74 -31.50
N ASP A 352 1.07 -30.72 -30.52
CA ASP A 352 0.84 -31.82 -29.58
C ASP A 352 -0.63 -32.29 -29.66
N VAL A 353 -0.96 -33.41 -29.01
CA VAL A 353 -2.29 -34.01 -29.05
C VAL A 353 -2.83 -34.20 -27.64
N TYR A 354 -3.89 -33.45 -27.35
CA TYR A 354 -4.59 -33.51 -26.06
C TYR A 354 -5.75 -34.51 -26.08
N LEU A 355 -6.07 -35.03 -24.90
CA LEU A 355 -7.22 -35.88 -24.63
C LEU A 355 -8.38 -35.06 -24.02
N ARG A 356 -9.60 -35.26 -24.53
CA ARG A 356 -10.84 -34.70 -23.96
C ARG A 356 -11.46 -35.66 -22.95
N ALA A 357 -12.39 -35.16 -22.14
CA ALA A 357 -13.16 -35.97 -21.19
C ALA A 357 -13.91 -37.15 -21.82
N ASP A 358 -14.31 -37.04 -23.08
CA ASP A 358 -14.99 -38.10 -23.81
C ASP A 358 -14.03 -39.12 -24.47
N GLY A 359 -12.73 -38.98 -24.22
CA GLY A 359 -11.68 -39.85 -24.74
C GLY A 359 -11.23 -39.54 -26.17
N ARG A 360 -11.80 -38.52 -26.82
CA ARG A 360 -11.32 -38.08 -28.15
C ARG A 360 -10.05 -37.27 -28.02
N THR A 361 -9.17 -37.42 -29.01
CA THR A 361 -7.97 -36.60 -29.12
C THR A 361 -8.19 -35.41 -30.03
N PHE A 362 -7.44 -34.33 -29.81
CA PHE A 362 -7.44 -33.16 -30.68
C PHE A 362 -6.05 -32.50 -30.73
N PRO A 363 -5.67 -31.94 -31.88
CA PRO A 363 -4.39 -31.25 -32.02
C PRO A 363 -4.43 -29.91 -31.26
N VAL A 364 -3.33 -29.62 -30.57
CA VAL A 364 -3.15 -28.40 -29.81
C VAL A 364 -1.81 -27.73 -30.07
N GLU A 365 -1.85 -26.41 -30.02
CA GLU A 365 -0.67 -25.55 -29.88
C GLU A 365 -0.60 -25.09 -28.42
N VAL A 366 0.54 -25.27 -27.75
CA VAL A 366 0.68 -25.08 -26.30
C VAL A 366 1.90 -24.25 -25.96
N THR A 367 1.75 -23.35 -24.99
CA THR A 367 2.86 -22.63 -24.35
C THR A 367 2.74 -22.70 -22.84
N ALA A 368 3.79 -23.17 -22.16
CA ALA A 368 3.93 -23.19 -20.71
C ALA A 368 4.92 -22.11 -20.25
N THR A 369 4.45 -21.21 -19.39
CA THR A 369 5.22 -20.10 -18.80
C THR A 369 5.39 -20.35 -17.30
N PRO A 370 6.62 -20.37 -16.77
CA PRO A 370 6.85 -20.58 -15.33
C PRO A 370 6.33 -19.41 -14.50
N LEU A 371 5.74 -19.71 -13.35
CA LEU A 371 5.40 -18.73 -12.32
C LEU A 371 6.55 -18.64 -11.33
N THR A 372 7.18 -17.47 -11.23
CA THR A 372 8.30 -17.23 -10.30
C THR A 372 7.92 -16.23 -9.22
N SER A 373 8.16 -16.60 -7.96
CA SER A 373 8.00 -15.74 -6.79
C SER A 373 9.26 -15.81 -5.93
N ASP A 374 9.76 -14.64 -5.49
CA ASP A 374 10.98 -14.50 -4.68
C ASP A 374 12.21 -15.29 -5.20
N GLY A 375 12.35 -15.38 -6.53
CA GLY A 375 13.45 -16.08 -7.19
C GLY A 375 13.30 -17.60 -7.26
N SER A 376 12.15 -18.15 -6.87
CA SER A 376 11.84 -19.58 -6.96
C SER A 376 10.64 -19.84 -7.88
N VAL A 377 10.68 -20.93 -8.66
CA VAL A 377 9.55 -21.35 -9.51
C VAL A 377 8.49 -21.98 -8.62
N GLU A 378 7.28 -21.43 -8.57
CA GLU A 378 6.14 -21.93 -7.79
C GLU A 378 5.21 -22.85 -8.60
N GLY A 379 5.35 -22.84 -9.93
CA GLY A 379 4.50 -23.61 -10.84
C GLY A 379 4.62 -23.09 -12.26
N ALA A 380 3.57 -23.29 -13.06
CA ALA A 380 3.49 -22.77 -14.42
C ALA A 380 2.06 -22.41 -14.82
N VAL A 381 1.90 -21.44 -15.72
CA VAL A 381 0.65 -21.16 -16.43
C VAL A 381 0.80 -21.68 -17.85
N VAL A 382 -0.18 -22.48 -18.28
CA VAL A 382 -0.22 -23.08 -19.61
C VAL A 382 -1.36 -22.46 -20.39
N VAL A 383 -1.05 -22.01 -21.60
CA VAL A 383 -2.03 -21.55 -22.58
C VAL A 383 -2.04 -22.56 -23.72
N PHE A 384 -3.22 -23.03 -24.10
CA PHE A 384 -3.39 -23.99 -25.18
C PHE A 384 -4.53 -23.60 -26.12
N ARG A 385 -4.35 -23.91 -27.40
CA ARG A 385 -5.29 -23.60 -28.46
C ARG A 385 -5.63 -24.85 -29.25
N ASP A 386 -6.93 -25.11 -29.41
CA ASP A 386 -7.44 -26.13 -30.33
C ASP A 386 -7.22 -25.67 -31.77
N ILE A 387 -6.39 -26.40 -32.51
CA ILE A 387 -6.05 -26.09 -33.91
C ILE A 387 -6.77 -26.99 -34.91
N THR A 388 -7.78 -27.76 -34.48
CA THR A 388 -8.52 -28.70 -35.35
C THR A 388 -9.07 -28.02 -36.60
N GLN A 389 -9.72 -26.87 -36.45
CA GLN A 389 -10.31 -26.15 -37.58
C GLN A 389 -9.22 -25.60 -38.53
N ARG A 390 -8.08 -25.17 -37.99
CA ARG A 390 -6.95 -24.67 -38.80
C ARG A 390 -6.38 -25.80 -39.64
N GLN A 391 -6.09 -26.94 -39.03
CA GLN A 391 -5.59 -28.12 -39.72
C GLN A 391 -6.59 -28.64 -40.78
N GLU A 392 -7.90 -28.61 -40.49
CA GLU A 392 -8.91 -29.02 -41.46
C GLU A 392 -8.98 -28.07 -42.66
N VAL A 393 -8.88 -26.76 -42.45
CA VAL A 393 -8.81 -25.77 -43.54
C VAL A 393 -7.56 -25.99 -44.38
N ASP A 394 -6.41 -26.21 -43.74
CA ASP A 394 -5.15 -26.49 -44.45
C ASP A 394 -5.23 -27.80 -45.24
N ARG A 395 -5.85 -28.86 -44.69
CA ARG A 395 -6.09 -30.13 -45.39
C ARG A 395 -6.98 -29.93 -46.62
N LEU A 396 -8.11 -29.24 -46.46
CA LEU A 396 -9.05 -28.96 -47.56
C LEU A 396 -8.42 -28.10 -48.65
N LYS A 397 -7.58 -27.11 -48.28
CA LYS A 397 -6.80 -26.31 -49.23
C LYS A 397 -5.89 -27.21 -50.07
N ASN A 398 -5.14 -28.11 -49.43
CA ASN A 398 -4.20 -29.00 -50.10
C ASN A 398 -4.94 -29.99 -51.03
N GLU A 399 -6.07 -30.54 -50.58
CA GLU A 399 -6.93 -31.41 -51.41
C GLU A 399 -7.52 -30.68 -52.61
N PHE A 400 -7.98 -29.44 -52.43
CA PHE A 400 -8.49 -28.61 -53.50
C PHE A 400 -7.43 -28.31 -54.56
N VAL A 401 -6.23 -27.90 -54.15
CA VAL A 401 -5.12 -27.63 -55.08
C VAL A 401 -4.77 -28.91 -55.86
N SER A 402 -4.65 -30.05 -55.18
CA SER A 402 -4.36 -31.34 -55.82
C SER A 402 -5.41 -31.73 -56.85
N MET A 403 -6.70 -31.59 -56.51
CA MET A 403 -7.82 -31.89 -57.40
C MET A 403 -7.81 -30.98 -58.64
N VAL A 404 -7.71 -29.66 -58.46
CA VAL A 404 -7.71 -28.69 -59.57
C VAL A 404 -6.54 -28.96 -60.50
N SER A 405 -5.35 -29.24 -59.98
CA SER A 405 -4.19 -29.55 -60.81
C SER A 405 -4.39 -30.82 -61.64
N HIS A 406 -5.05 -31.86 -61.10
CA HIS A 406 -5.40 -33.07 -61.85
C HIS A 406 -6.40 -32.78 -62.97
N GLU A 407 -7.49 -32.06 -62.65
CA GLU A 407 -8.55 -31.71 -63.59
C GLU A 407 -8.09 -30.74 -64.69
N LEU A 408 -7.05 -29.93 -64.44
CA LEU A 408 -6.43 -29.08 -65.45
C LEU A 408 -5.41 -29.83 -66.33
N ARG A 409 -4.68 -30.81 -65.78
CA ARG A 409 -3.66 -31.57 -66.51
C ARG A 409 -4.26 -32.37 -67.66
N THR A 410 -5.43 -32.98 -67.45
CA THR A 410 -6.11 -33.81 -68.46
C THR A 410 -6.49 -33.05 -69.74
N PRO A 411 -7.26 -31.94 -69.69
CA PRO A 411 -7.60 -31.16 -70.89
C PRO A 411 -6.37 -30.49 -71.50
N LEU A 412 -5.39 -30.05 -70.71
CA LEU A 412 -4.14 -29.51 -71.25
C LEU A 412 -3.34 -30.55 -72.03
N THR A 413 -3.31 -31.81 -71.56
CA THR A 413 -2.66 -32.91 -72.28
C THR A 413 -3.35 -33.17 -73.61
N ALA A 414 -4.69 -33.13 -73.66
CA ALA A 414 -5.45 -33.27 -74.90
C ALA A 414 -5.25 -32.11 -75.88
N ILE A 415 -5.25 -30.86 -75.39
CA ILE A 415 -4.98 -29.65 -76.19
C ILE A 415 -3.56 -29.71 -76.76
N ARG A 416 -2.56 -30.03 -75.93
CA ARG A 416 -1.17 -30.17 -76.36
C ARG A 416 -1.00 -31.28 -77.38
N GLY A 417 -1.66 -32.42 -77.18
CA GLY A 417 -1.66 -33.54 -78.15
C GLY A 417 -2.24 -33.11 -79.49
N SER A 418 -3.40 -32.45 -79.48
CA SER A 418 -4.06 -31.96 -80.70
C SER A 418 -3.23 -30.92 -81.44
N LEU A 419 -2.69 -29.92 -80.73
CA LEU A 419 -1.79 -28.92 -81.30
C LEU A 419 -0.49 -29.56 -81.82
N GLY A 420 0.06 -30.54 -81.10
CA GLY A 420 1.25 -31.28 -81.52
C GLY A 420 1.04 -32.05 -82.82
N LEU A 421 -0.15 -32.65 -83.03
CA LEU A 421 -0.51 -33.30 -84.29
C LEU A 421 -0.64 -32.30 -85.45
N LEU A 422 -1.23 -31.13 -85.19
CA LEU A 422 -1.36 -30.06 -86.19
C LEU A 422 0.00 -29.50 -86.61
N VAL A 423 0.88 -29.21 -85.65
CA VAL A 423 2.27 -28.77 -85.92
C VAL A 423 3.07 -29.90 -86.59
N GLY A 424 2.82 -31.16 -86.22
CA GLY A 424 3.44 -32.35 -86.82
C GLY A 424 2.97 -32.70 -88.23
N GLY A 425 2.10 -31.88 -88.84
CA GLY A 425 1.70 -32.02 -90.24
C GLY A 425 0.50 -32.94 -90.50
N ALA A 426 -0.31 -33.27 -89.49
CA ALA A 426 -1.48 -34.15 -89.64
C ALA A 426 -2.53 -33.65 -90.65
N LEU A 427 -2.57 -32.35 -90.96
CA LEU A 427 -3.44 -31.74 -91.98
C LEU A 427 -2.73 -31.40 -93.29
N GLY A 428 -1.48 -31.81 -93.47
CA GLY A 428 -0.64 -31.39 -94.60
C GLY A 428 -0.03 -29.99 -94.42
N PRO A 429 0.50 -29.37 -95.49
CA PRO A 429 1.19 -28.09 -95.42
C PRO A 429 0.23 -26.94 -95.09
N LEU A 430 0.40 -26.33 -93.92
CA LEU A 430 -0.36 -25.18 -93.47
C LEU A 430 0.33 -23.85 -93.84
N PRO A 431 -0.42 -22.75 -94.07
CA PRO A 431 0.17 -21.44 -94.32
C PRO A 431 1.07 -20.98 -93.16
N LEU A 432 2.20 -20.34 -93.48
CA LEU A 432 3.17 -19.83 -92.49
C LEU A 432 2.55 -19.02 -91.33
N PRO A 433 1.58 -18.11 -91.55
CA PRO A 433 0.93 -17.40 -90.45
C PRO A 433 0.19 -18.32 -89.46
N VAL A 434 -0.44 -19.39 -89.97
CA VAL A 434 -1.18 -20.37 -89.15
C VAL A 434 -0.21 -21.23 -88.34
N MET A 435 0.90 -21.66 -88.95
CA MET A 435 1.96 -22.39 -88.25
C MET A 435 2.52 -21.60 -87.06
N ARG A 436 2.79 -20.30 -87.23
CA ARG A 436 3.27 -19.45 -86.12
C ARG A 436 2.26 -19.34 -84.98
N MET A 437 0.96 -19.31 -85.27
CA MET A 437 -0.08 -19.30 -84.24
C MET A 437 -0.18 -20.64 -83.50
N LEU A 438 -0.05 -21.76 -84.22
CA LEU A 438 -0.04 -23.10 -83.63
C LEU A 438 1.17 -23.33 -82.72
N ASP A 439 2.37 -22.88 -83.13
CA ASP A 439 3.57 -22.94 -82.31
C ASP A 439 3.41 -22.13 -81.02
N LEU A 440 2.87 -20.91 -81.11
CA LEU A 440 2.58 -20.07 -79.94
C LEU A 440 1.57 -20.73 -78.98
N ALA A 441 0.52 -21.35 -79.52
CA ALA A 441 -0.47 -22.07 -78.72
C ALA A 441 0.14 -23.32 -78.04
N LEU A 442 1.00 -24.05 -78.74
CA LEU A 442 1.70 -25.23 -78.23
C LEU A 442 2.66 -24.85 -77.10
N ASP A 443 3.46 -23.80 -77.30
CA ASP A 443 4.37 -23.25 -76.28
C ASP A 443 3.61 -22.75 -75.04
N SER A 444 2.45 -22.11 -75.25
CA SER A 444 1.58 -21.65 -74.16
C SER A 444 1.02 -22.81 -73.35
N SER A 445 0.55 -23.88 -74.02
CA SER A 445 0.06 -25.10 -73.36
C SER A 445 1.17 -25.83 -72.59
N ALA A 446 2.38 -25.91 -73.17
CA ALA A 446 3.55 -26.47 -72.50
C ALA A 446 3.97 -25.66 -71.27
N ARG A 447 3.86 -24.33 -71.33
CA ARG A 447 4.13 -23.44 -70.19
C ARG A 447 3.12 -23.62 -69.06
N LEU A 448 1.82 -23.71 -69.37
CA LEU A 448 0.77 -23.95 -68.37
C LEU A 448 0.96 -25.29 -67.66
N THR A 449 1.35 -26.33 -68.41
CA THR A 449 1.64 -27.66 -67.83
C THR A 449 2.78 -27.58 -66.82
N ARG A 450 3.85 -26.84 -67.13
CA ARG A 450 4.98 -26.64 -66.19
C ARG A 450 4.55 -25.89 -64.94
N LEU A 451 3.83 -24.78 -65.09
CA LEU A 451 3.33 -24.00 -63.95
C LEU A 451 2.46 -24.82 -63.00
N ILE A 452 1.58 -25.68 -63.53
CA ILE A 452 0.74 -26.56 -62.68
C ILE A 452 1.61 -27.57 -61.91
N ASN A 453 2.64 -28.12 -62.55
CA ASN A 453 3.55 -29.03 -61.88
C ASN A 453 4.38 -28.30 -60.80
N ASP A 454 4.85 -27.08 -61.09
CA ASP A 454 5.61 -26.28 -60.13
C ASP A 454 4.78 -25.96 -58.87
N ILE A 455 3.49 -25.63 -59.03
CA ILE A 455 2.56 -25.42 -57.91
C ILE A 455 2.39 -26.71 -57.08
N LEU A 456 2.20 -27.86 -57.73
CA LEU A 456 2.07 -29.13 -57.03
C LEU A 456 3.34 -29.54 -56.29
N ASP A 457 4.51 -29.28 -56.88
CA ASP A 457 5.79 -29.59 -56.26
C ASP A 457 6.01 -28.70 -55.03
N MET A 458 5.62 -27.43 -55.08
CA MET A 458 5.64 -26.53 -53.91
C MET A 458 4.76 -27.06 -52.76
N GLU A 459 3.52 -27.46 -53.05
CA GLU A 459 2.60 -28.01 -52.04
C GLU A 459 3.15 -29.30 -51.41
N ARG A 460 3.81 -30.16 -52.19
CA ARG A 460 4.47 -31.38 -51.68
C ARG A 460 5.65 -31.07 -50.76
N ILE A 461 6.36 -29.97 -51.02
CA ILE A 461 7.45 -29.49 -50.16
C ILE A 461 6.85 -28.95 -48.85
N GLU A 462 5.85 -28.07 -48.94
CA GLU A 462 5.22 -27.44 -47.75
C GLU A 462 4.54 -28.48 -46.85
N SER A 463 3.89 -29.49 -47.43
CA SER A 463 3.26 -30.60 -46.69
C SER A 463 4.24 -31.68 -46.22
N GLY A 464 5.54 -31.58 -46.57
CA GLY A 464 6.55 -32.59 -46.22
C GLY A 464 6.37 -33.96 -46.91
N THR A 465 5.47 -34.07 -47.89
CA THR A 465 5.17 -35.32 -48.61
C THR A 465 6.14 -35.60 -49.77
N MET A 466 7.02 -34.66 -50.10
CA MET A 466 8.05 -34.86 -51.12
C MET A 466 9.10 -35.88 -50.67
N VAL A 467 9.05 -37.08 -51.25
CA VAL A 467 10.07 -38.11 -51.03
C VAL A 467 11.37 -37.71 -51.70
N MET A 468 12.40 -37.48 -50.90
CA MET A 468 13.74 -37.17 -51.38
C MET A 468 14.61 -38.43 -51.35
N GLU A 469 14.94 -38.96 -52.53
CA GLU A 469 15.92 -40.04 -52.67
C GLU A 469 17.34 -39.44 -52.62
N LYS A 470 18.02 -39.61 -51.49
CA LYS A 470 19.38 -39.11 -51.29
C LYS A 470 20.38 -40.14 -51.81
N ALA A 471 21.20 -39.74 -52.79
CA ALA A 471 22.27 -40.56 -53.34
C ALA A 471 23.53 -39.72 -53.63
N ASP A 472 24.70 -40.37 -53.60
CA ASP A 472 25.96 -39.72 -53.95
C ASP A 472 26.09 -39.54 -55.46
N HIS A 473 26.29 -38.31 -55.91
CA HIS A 473 26.42 -37.97 -57.32
C HIS A 473 27.70 -37.16 -57.60
N PRO A 474 28.48 -37.48 -58.66
CA PRO A 474 29.59 -36.64 -59.08
C PRO A 474 29.10 -35.30 -59.62
N ALA A 475 29.37 -34.21 -58.88
CA ALA A 475 28.94 -32.86 -59.24
C ALA A 475 29.40 -32.44 -60.65
N ALA A 476 30.62 -32.83 -61.06
CA ALA A 476 31.14 -32.55 -62.40
C ALA A 476 30.27 -33.14 -63.52
N THR A 477 29.71 -34.34 -63.30
CA THR A 477 28.81 -34.99 -64.26
C THR A 477 27.47 -34.26 -64.34
N LEU A 478 26.91 -33.85 -63.20
CA LEU A 478 25.66 -33.10 -63.15
C LEU A 478 25.79 -31.75 -63.87
N ILE A 479 26.86 -31.00 -63.60
CA ILE A 479 27.14 -29.72 -64.24
C ILE A 479 27.31 -29.91 -65.75
N LYS A 480 28.12 -30.89 -66.18
CA LYS A 480 28.32 -31.17 -67.61
C LYS A 480 27.02 -31.52 -68.34
N ASN A 481 26.17 -32.33 -67.71
CA ASN A 481 24.87 -32.70 -68.27
C ASN A 481 23.93 -31.48 -68.36
N ALA A 482 23.90 -30.63 -67.34
CA ALA A 482 23.11 -29.40 -67.34
C ALA A 482 23.59 -28.42 -68.43
N THR A 483 24.90 -28.20 -68.55
CA THR A 483 25.48 -27.34 -69.59
C THR A 483 25.17 -27.87 -71.00
N ALA A 484 25.29 -29.19 -71.21
CA ALA A 484 24.97 -29.81 -72.49
C ALA A 484 23.49 -29.63 -72.89
N GLN A 485 22.56 -29.73 -71.94
CA GLN A 485 21.14 -29.49 -72.19
C GLN A 485 20.84 -28.02 -72.53
N LEU A 486 21.55 -27.08 -71.90
CA LEU A 486 21.37 -25.65 -72.13
C LEU A 486 22.12 -25.12 -73.36
N GLN A 487 23.08 -25.88 -73.91
CA GLN A 487 23.95 -25.43 -75.02
C GLN A 487 23.16 -24.92 -76.23
N VAL A 488 22.04 -25.56 -76.56
CA VAL A 488 21.19 -25.20 -77.71
C VAL A 488 20.49 -23.85 -77.49
N LEU A 489 20.04 -23.58 -76.25
CA LEU A 489 19.41 -22.31 -75.88
C LEU A 489 20.45 -21.19 -75.79
N ALA A 490 21.61 -21.49 -75.21
CA ALA A 490 22.71 -20.54 -75.09
C ALA A 490 23.25 -20.11 -76.48
N ALA A 491 23.40 -21.06 -77.41
CA ALA A 491 23.77 -20.76 -78.79
C ALA A 491 22.75 -19.86 -79.51
N ARG A 492 21.45 -20.07 -79.28
CA ARG A 492 20.38 -19.20 -79.82
C ARG A 492 20.36 -17.80 -79.22
N ALA A 493 20.84 -17.65 -77.99
CA ALA A 493 20.93 -16.38 -77.28
C ALA A 493 22.32 -15.73 -77.37
N GLU A 494 23.23 -16.30 -78.17
CA GLU A 494 24.64 -15.86 -78.31
C GLU A 494 25.43 -15.83 -76.98
N VAL A 495 25.04 -16.67 -76.02
CA VAL A 495 25.69 -16.82 -74.72
C VAL A 495 26.63 -18.02 -74.75
N ARG A 496 27.87 -17.84 -74.25
CA ARG A 496 28.85 -18.93 -74.11
C ARG A 496 28.78 -19.50 -72.69
N ILE A 497 28.35 -20.76 -72.59
CA ILE A 497 28.30 -21.55 -71.37
C ILE A 497 29.17 -22.79 -71.47
#